data_AF-A0A392PK06-F1
#
_entry.id   AF-A0A392PK06-F1
#
_cell.length_a   1.000
_cell.length_b   1.000
_cell.length_c   1.000
_cell.angle_alpha   90.00
_cell.angle_beta   90.00
_cell.angle_gamma   90.00
#
_symmetry.space_group_name_H-M   'P 1'
#
loop_
_entity.id
_entity.type
_entity.pdbx_description
1 polymer ?
#
loop_
_entity_poly.entity_id
_entity_poly.type
_entity_poly.pdbx_seq_one_letter_code
_entity_poly.pdbx_strand_id
1 'polypeptide(L)'
;MEKSKYSDAISKYIQSLELPNVSLDHGGGVATASTSSVDRIRSKGYDVFISFRGSDTRNTFVDHLYSHLIRKGISTFKDDKELQKGESISPQLLQAIQHSRVSIVVFSKDYASSTWCLDEMAAIADCRAELKQIVFPVFYDVDPSH
;
A
#
# COMPACT_ATOMS: atom_id res chain seq x y z
N MET A 1 -17.27 3.06 13.86
CA MET A 1 -16.91 1.67 13.46
C MET A 1 -15.42 1.50 13.73
N GLU A 2 -15.03 0.60 14.63
CA GLU A 2 -13.68 0.57 15.26
C GLU A 2 -12.53 0.56 14.26
N LYS A 3 -11.61 1.52 14.40
CA LYS A 3 -10.41 1.71 13.58
C LYS A 3 -9.54 0.43 13.47
N SER A 4 -9.61 -0.49 14.46
CA SER A 4 -8.90 -1.78 14.42
C SER A 4 -9.46 -2.77 13.39
N LYS A 5 -10.77 -2.73 13.10
CA LYS A 5 -11.38 -3.64 12.11
C LYS A 5 -10.87 -3.36 10.70
N TYR A 6 -10.54 -2.11 10.40
CA TYR A 6 -9.96 -1.70 9.13
C TYR A 6 -8.54 -2.23 8.95
N SER A 7 -7.66 -2.07 9.96
CA SER A 7 -6.30 -2.59 9.89
C SER A 7 -6.28 -4.11 9.76
N ASP A 8 -7.19 -4.80 10.44
CA ASP A 8 -7.32 -6.26 10.35
C ASP A 8 -7.84 -6.70 8.97
N ALA A 9 -8.83 -6.02 8.41
CA ALA A 9 -9.36 -6.32 7.08
C ALA A 9 -8.30 -6.11 5.99
N ILE A 10 -7.56 -5.01 6.06
CA ILE A 10 -6.46 -4.69 5.15
C ILE A 10 -5.35 -5.74 5.26
N SER A 11 -4.92 -6.07 6.48
CA SER A 11 -3.86 -7.06 6.71
C SER A 11 -4.26 -8.45 6.23
N LYS A 12 -5.50 -8.89 6.51
CA LYS A 12 -6.03 -10.17 6.01
C LYS A 12 -6.06 -10.21 4.49
N TYR A 13 -6.47 -9.11 3.85
CA TYR A 13 -6.47 -9.04 2.40
C TYR A 13 -5.05 -9.16 1.84
N ILE A 14 -4.09 -8.38 2.36
CA ILE A 14 -2.69 -8.43 1.90
C ILE A 14 -2.10 -9.82 2.08
N GLN A 15 -2.33 -10.47 3.23
CA GLN A 15 -1.87 -11.84 3.49
C GLN A 15 -2.57 -12.88 2.61
N SER A 16 -3.83 -12.65 2.22
CA SER A 16 -4.54 -13.53 1.27
C SER A 16 -3.99 -13.43 -0.16
N LEU A 17 -3.29 -12.34 -0.50
CA LEU A 17 -2.55 -12.23 -1.76
C LEU A 17 -1.27 -13.07 -1.76
N GLU A 18 -0.90 -13.72 -0.64
CA GLU A 18 0.26 -14.59 -0.49
C GLU A 18 -0.09 -16.09 -0.52
N LEU A 19 -1.21 -16.50 -1.15
CA LEU A 19 -1.58 -17.91 -1.19
C LEU A 19 -0.50 -18.77 -1.90
N PRO A 20 -0.05 -19.87 -1.25
CA PRO A 20 0.83 -20.83 -1.88
C PRO A 20 0.00 -21.74 -2.79
N ASN A 21 0.34 -21.80 -4.08
CA ASN A 21 -0.03 -22.96 -4.90
C ASN A 21 0.76 -24.17 -4.36
N VAL A 22 0.20 -24.88 -3.38
CA VAL A 22 0.68 -26.23 -3.01
C VAL A 22 -0.03 -27.22 -3.92
N SER A 23 0.63 -27.55 -5.03
CA SER A 23 0.34 -28.78 -5.75
C SER A 23 0.93 -29.93 -4.95
N LEU A 24 0.10 -30.83 -4.40
CA LEU A 24 0.56 -32.12 -3.88
C LEU A 24 0.89 -33.02 -5.07
N ASP A 25 2.17 -33.17 -5.41
CA ASP A 25 2.62 -34.26 -6.28
C ASP A 25 3.17 -35.41 -5.44
N HIS A 26 2.58 -36.60 -5.66
CA HIS A 26 3.16 -37.86 -5.19
C HIS A 26 3.93 -38.47 -6.37
N GLY A 27 5.25 -38.52 -6.26
CA GLY A 27 6.05 -39.59 -6.85
C GLY A 27 7.04 -39.19 -7.94
N GLY A 28 8.30 -39.00 -7.51
CA GLY A 28 9.48 -39.57 -8.15
C GLY A 28 9.78 -39.22 -9.62
N GLY A 29 10.72 -38.29 -9.83
CA GLY A 29 11.47 -38.21 -11.08
C GLY A 29 11.92 -36.79 -11.44
N VAL A 30 13.25 -36.56 -11.35
CA VAL A 30 14.01 -35.46 -11.99
C VAL A 30 13.38 -34.07 -11.88
N ALA A 31 13.61 -33.37 -10.77
CA ALA A 31 13.27 -31.96 -10.67
C ALA A 31 14.36 -31.11 -11.34
N THR A 32 14.12 -30.72 -12.59
CA THR A 32 14.61 -29.46 -13.15
C THR A 32 14.43 -28.36 -12.10
N ALA A 33 15.41 -27.48 -11.94
CA ALA A 33 15.30 -26.30 -11.10
C ALA A 33 14.21 -25.38 -11.66
N SER A 34 12.96 -25.72 -11.38
CA SER A 34 11.77 -24.91 -11.59
C SER A 34 11.87 -23.79 -10.58
N THR A 35 12.67 -22.79 -10.91
CA THR A 35 12.72 -21.55 -10.15
C THR A 35 11.32 -20.97 -10.33
N SER A 36 10.48 -21.19 -9.33
CA SER A 36 9.09 -20.79 -9.38
C SER A 36 9.07 -19.30 -9.77
N SER A 37 8.32 -18.94 -10.80
CA SER A 37 8.23 -17.55 -11.28
C SER A 37 7.82 -16.58 -10.17
N VAL A 38 7.31 -17.11 -9.04
CA VAL A 38 6.96 -16.43 -7.80
C VAL A 38 8.19 -15.91 -7.04
N ASP A 39 9.33 -16.58 -7.08
CA ASP A 39 10.55 -16.13 -6.38
C ASP A 39 11.32 -15.04 -7.16
N ARG A 40 11.11 -14.91 -8.47
CA ARG A 40 11.69 -13.83 -9.28
C ARG A 40 10.95 -12.48 -9.14
N ILE A 41 9.75 -12.46 -8.53
CA ILE A 41 8.95 -11.25 -8.30
C ILE A 41 9.02 -10.82 -6.82
N ARG A 42 10.10 -11.13 -6.09
CA ARG A 42 10.45 -10.38 -4.86
C ARG A 42 11.31 -9.16 -5.20
N SER A 43 10.97 -8.46 -6.28
CA SER A 43 11.74 -7.33 -6.79
C SER A 43 11.53 -6.09 -5.92
N LYS A 44 12.42 -5.84 -4.94
CA LYS A 44 12.78 -4.52 -4.36
C LYS A 44 11.66 -3.48 -4.08
N GLY A 45 10.40 -3.89 -3.91
CA GLY A 45 9.24 -3.02 -3.73
C GLY A 45 8.63 -3.12 -2.32
N TYR A 46 7.58 -2.36 -2.07
CA TYR A 46 6.79 -2.42 -0.84
C TYR A 46 5.53 -3.25 -1.07
N ASP A 47 5.00 -3.89 -0.03
CA ASP A 47 3.67 -4.50 -0.11
C ASP A 47 2.59 -3.42 -0.13
N VAL A 48 2.79 -2.36 0.66
CA VAL A 48 1.82 -1.29 0.85
C VAL A 48 2.47 0.08 0.71
N PHE A 49 1.84 0.96 -0.07
CA PHE A 49 2.05 2.41 -0.03
C PHE A 49 0.91 3.07 0.76
N ILE A 50 1.22 3.96 1.71
CA ILE A 50 0.20 4.73 2.44
C ILE A 50 0.32 6.20 2.05
N SER A 51 -0.70 6.71 1.33
CA SER A 51 -0.89 8.14 1.09
C SER A 51 -1.82 8.74 2.13
N PHE A 52 -1.42 9.84 2.76
CA PHE A 52 -2.21 10.49 3.80
C PHE A 52 -1.89 11.97 3.91
N ARG A 53 -2.78 12.76 4.51
CA ARG A 53 -2.44 14.14 4.88
C ARG A 53 -1.72 14.13 6.22
N GLY A 54 -0.45 14.52 6.19
CA GLY A 54 0.42 14.54 7.36
C GLY A 54 -0.18 15.27 8.57
N SER A 55 -0.59 16.53 8.38
CA SER A 55 -1.14 17.38 9.44
C SER A 55 -2.36 16.80 10.14
N ASP A 56 -3.10 15.92 9.46
CA ASP A 56 -4.40 15.46 9.91
C ASP A 56 -4.28 14.13 10.67
N THR A 57 -3.39 13.24 10.20
CA THR A 57 -3.46 11.82 10.56
C THR A 57 -2.14 11.17 10.94
N ARG A 58 -0.99 11.88 10.83
CA ARG A 58 0.35 11.31 11.07
C ARG A 58 0.46 10.64 12.43
N ASN A 59 0.27 11.40 13.50
CA ASN A 59 0.49 10.93 14.88
C ASN A 59 -0.75 10.25 15.49
N THR A 60 -1.71 9.86 14.65
CA THR A 60 -2.97 9.26 15.09
C THR A 60 -3.22 7.95 14.33
N PHE A 61 -4.15 7.93 13.39
CA PHE A 61 -4.56 6.72 12.70
C PHE A 61 -3.45 6.11 11.84
N VAL A 62 -2.69 6.94 11.11
CA VAL A 62 -1.68 6.44 10.18
C VAL A 62 -0.52 5.78 10.89
N ASP A 63 -0.04 6.35 12.01
CA ASP A 63 1.04 5.72 12.78
C ASP A 63 0.61 4.36 13.37
N HIS A 64 -0.62 4.25 13.85
CA HIS A 64 -1.17 2.98 14.31
C HIS A 64 -1.32 1.96 13.18
N LEU A 65 -1.83 2.37 12.01
CA LEU A 65 -1.95 1.51 10.83
C LEU A 65 -0.58 1.01 10.37
N TYR A 66 0.38 1.93 10.23
CA TYR A 66 1.75 1.60 9.85
C TYR A 66 2.38 0.62 10.83
N SER A 67 2.33 0.93 12.13
CA SER A 67 2.86 0.04 13.18
C SER A 67 2.20 -1.33 13.17
N HIS A 68 0.90 -1.41 12.90
CA HIS A 68 0.19 -2.68 12.78
C HIS A 68 0.68 -3.52 11.59
N LEU A 69 0.81 -2.91 10.41
CA LEU A 69 1.27 -3.59 9.20
C LEU A 69 2.71 -4.12 9.36
N ILE A 70 3.60 -3.30 9.92
CA ILE A 70 4.98 -3.71 10.22
C ILE A 70 5.01 -4.89 11.21
N ARG A 71 4.19 -4.86 12.28
CA ARG A 71 4.08 -5.99 13.22
C ARG A 71 3.55 -7.28 12.57
N LYS A 72 2.82 -7.17 11.46
CA LYS A 72 2.34 -8.30 10.66
C LYS A 72 3.35 -8.78 9.60
N GLY A 73 4.54 -8.17 9.55
CA GLY A 73 5.57 -8.51 8.57
C GLY A 73 5.35 -7.93 7.18
N ILE A 74 4.44 -6.96 7.03
CA ILE A 74 4.06 -6.37 5.75
C ILE A 74 4.97 -5.17 5.46
N SER A 75 5.74 -5.23 4.37
CA SER A 75 6.63 -4.14 3.96
C SER A 75 5.82 -2.92 3.55
N THR A 76 5.96 -1.81 4.27
CA THR A 76 5.09 -0.64 4.09
C THR A 76 5.91 0.63 3.89
N PHE A 77 5.60 1.39 2.84
CA PHE A 77 6.06 2.76 2.66
C PHE A 77 5.02 3.74 3.22
N LYS A 78 5.45 4.58 4.17
CA LYS A 78 4.63 5.63 4.78
C LYS A 78 5.06 6.97 4.21
N ASP A 79 4.21 7.62 3.41
CA ASP A 79 4.57 8.88 2.79
C ASP A 79 4.44 10.07 3.77
N ASP A 80 5.57 10.47 4.35
CA ASP A 80 5.63 11.46 5.42
C ASP A 80 5.65 12.92 4.89
N LYS A 81 4.47 13.43 4.50
CA LYS A 81 4.26 14.74 3.83
C LYS A 81 4.56 16.02 4.63
N GLU A 82 5.05 15.97 5.87
CA GLU A 82 5.31 17.21 6.63
C GLU A 82 6.64 17.86 6.28
N LEU A 83 7.57 17.08 5.73
CA LEU A 83 8.93 17.51 5.46
C LEU A 83 9.14 18.04 4.03
N GLN A 84 8.23 17.75 3.10
CA GLN A 84 8.35 18.13 1.69
C GLN A 84 7.35 19.23 1.32
N LYS A 85 7.70 20.49 1.64
CA LYS A 85 6.98 21.66 1.12
C LYS A 85 7.56 22.07 -0.23
N GLY A 86 6.74 21.97 -1.29
CA GLY A 86 6.92 22.78 -2.51
C GLY A 86 7.74 22.18 -3.65
N GLU A 87 8.11 20.90 -3.62
CA GLU A 87 8.75 20.24 -4.77
C GLU A 87 7.73 19.44 -5.59
N SER A 88 8.10 18.94 -6.76
CA SER A 88 7.35 17.93 -7.50
C SER A 88 7.53 16.55 -6.86
N ILE A 89 6.64 15.59 -7.14
CA ILE A 89 6.79 14.19 -6.68
C ILE A 89 8.22 13.71 -6.91
N SER A 90 8.89 13.30 -5.83
CA SER A 90 10.25 12.79 -5.94
C SER A 90 10.28 11.47 -6.73
N PRO A 91 11.33 11.21 -7.54
CA PRO A 91 11.46 9.94 -8.25
C PRO A 91 11.37 8.71 -7.34
N GLN A 92 11.86 8.83 -6.09
CA GLN A 92 11.78 7.79 -5.08
C GLN A 92 10.33 7.53 -4.65
N LEU A 93 9.54 8.59 -4.47
CA LEU A 93 8.12 8.47 -4.13
C LEU A 93 7.34 7.83 -5.28
N LEU A 94 7.58 8.26 -6.52
CA LEU A 94 6.93 7.67 -7.68
C LEU A 94 7.28 6.17 -7.82
N GLN A 95 8.54 5.79 -7.59
CA GLN A 95 8.94 4.39 -7.55
C GLN A 95 8.24 3.63 -6.42
N ALA A 96 8.12 4.21 -5.23
CA ALA A 96 7.40 3.58 -4.13
C ALA A 96 5.93 3.32 -4.48
N ILE A 97 5.26 4.27 -5.15
CA ILE A 97 3.89 4.10 -5.64
C ILE A 97 3.84 2.97 -6.68
N GLN A 98 4.67 3.03 -7.73
CA GLN A 98 4.66 2.07 -8.83
C GLN A 98 5.01 0.64 -8.42
N HIS A 99 5.96 0.49 -7.48
CA HIS A 99 6.43 -0.81 -7.01
C HIS A 99 5.66 -1.35 -5.81
N SER A 100 4.60 -0.66 -5.36
CA SER A 100 3.72 -1.17 -4.31
C SER A 100 2.64 -2.09 -4.86
N ARG A 101 2.33 -3.18 -4.16
CA ARG A 101 1.24 -4.09 -4.53
C ARG A 101 -0.13 -3.47 -4.24
N VAL A 102 -0.20 -2.75 -3.13
CA VAL A 102 -1.41 -2.12 -2.61
C VAL A 102 -1.14 -0.65 -2.27
N SER A 103 -2.06 0.23 -2.60
CA SER A 103 -2.07 1.63 -2.17
C SER A 103 -3.24 1.86 -1.21
N ILE A 104 -2.96 2.39 -0.02
CA ILE A 104 -3.96 2.85 0.94
C ILE A 104 -4.00 4.38 0.87
N VAL A 105 -5.17 4.93 0.56
CA VAL A 105 -5.36 6.39 0.50
C VAL A 105 -6.24 6.81 1.66
N VAL A 106 -5.67 7.58 2.60
CA VAL A 106 -6.37 8.07 3.80
C VAL A 106 -6.92 9.47 3.52
N PHE A 107 -8.15 9.51 3.01
CA PHE A 107 -8.90 10.75 2.83
C PHE A 107 -9.24 11.34 4.20
N SER A 108 -8.83 12.57 4.41
CA SER A 108 -9.01 13.34 5.65
C SER A 108 -9.42 14.76 5.28
N LYS A 109 -9.82 15.55 6.27
CA LYS A 109 -10.43 16.88 6.07
C LYS A 109 -9.65 17.77 5.11
N ASP A 110 -8.32 17.82 5.24
CA ASP A 110 -7.45 18.69 4.46
C ASP A 110 -6.61 17.90 3.43
N TYR A 111 -7.04 16.70 3.05
CA TYR A 111 -6.34 15.91 2.03
C TYR A 111 -6.33 16.62 0.67
N ALA A 112 -7.51 17.04 0.19
CA ALA A 112 -7.66 17.67 -1.12
C ALA A 112 -7.17 19.13 -1.17
N SER A 113 -6.82 19.74 -0.03
CA SER A 113 -6.22 21.09 -0.01
C SER A 113 -4.72 21.07 -0.33
N SER A 114 -4.11 19.88 -0.35
CA SER A 114 -2.69 19.69 -0.65
C SER A 114 -2.53 19.23 -2.10
N THR A 115 -1.96 20.08 -2.96
CA THR A 115 -1.63 19.73 -4.36
C THR A 115 -0.79 18.46 -4.44
N TRP A 116 0.17 18.31 -3.54
CA TRP A 116 0.99 17.11 -3.41
C TRP A 116 0.16 15.83 -3.15
N CYS A 117 -0.86 15.89 -2.28
CA CYS A 117 -1.75 14.75 -2.06
C CYS A 117 -2.58 14.40 -3.32
N LEU A 118 -2.89 15.40 -4.14
CA LEU A 118 -3.61 15.20 -5.41
C LEU A 118 -2.70 14.64 -6.50
N ASP A 119 -1.46 15.10 -6.60
CA ASP A 119 -0.47 14.59 -7.55
C ASP A 119 -0.19 13.10 -7.29
N GLU A 120 -0.06 12.70 -6.02
CA GLU A 120 0.08 11.29 -5.67
C GLU A 120 -1.15 10.47 -6.01
N MET A 121 -2.34 11.01 -5.74
CA MET A 121 -3.58 10.34 -6.07
C MET A 121 -3.68 10.15 -7.60
N ALA A 122 -3.27 11.13 -8.40
CA ALA A 122 -3.16 10.95 -9.84
C ALA A 122 -2.20 9.81 -10.21
N ALA A 123 -0.99 9.77 -9.64
CA ALA A 123 -0.04 8.69 -9.88
C ALA A 123 -0.57 7.30 -9.45
N ILE A 124 -1.30 7.22 -8.34
CA ILE A 124 -1.96 5.99 -7.88
C ILE A 124 -3.09 5.60 -8.85
N ALA A 125 -3.86 6.56 -9.38
CA ALA A 125 -4.90 6.29 -10.37
C ALA A 125 -4.31 5.67 -11.64
N ASP A 126 -3.19 6.21 -12.11
CA ASP A 126 -2.48 5.71 -13.27
C ASP A 126 -1.97 4.27 -13.00
N CYS A 127 -1.34 4.04 -11.84
CA CYS A 127 -0.89 2.69 -11.45
C CYS A 127 -2.05 1.70 -11.32
N ARG A 128 -3.21 2.14 -10.82
CA ARG A 128 -4.42 1.29 -10.77
C ARG A 128 -4.90 0.92 -12.18
N ALA A 129 -4.90 1.88 -13.10
CA ALA A 129 -5.37 1.67 -14.47
C ALA A 129 -4.42 0.75 -15.26
N GLU A 130 -3.11 1.05 -15.20
CA GLU A 130 -2.06 0.45 -16.01
C GLU A 130 -1.49 -0.83 -15.39
N LEU A 131 -1.17 -0.80 -14.09
CA LEU A 131 -0.48 -1.89 -13.37
C LEU A 131 -1.43 -2.79 -12.57
N LYS A 132 -2.74 -2.51 -12.61
CA LYS A 132 -3.77 -3.22 -11.81
C LYS A 132 -3.48 -3.22 -10.31
N GLN A 133 -2.80 -2.17 -9.84
CA GLN A 133 -2.57 -1.95 -8.42
C GLN A 133 -3.90 -1.87 -7.67
N ILE A 134 -3.98 -2.52 -6.50
CA ILE A 134 -5.17 -2.47 -5.65
C ILE A 134 -5.15 -1.20 -4.81
N VAL A 135 -6.27 -0.49 -4.76
CA VAL A 135 -6.40 0.75 -3.99
C VAL A 135 -7.47 0.60 -2.91
N PHE A 136 -7.10 0.86 -1.66
CA PHE A 136 -8.02 0.90 -0.51
C PHE A 136 -8.25 2.35 -0.06
N PRO A 137 -9.43 2.92 -0.31
CA PRO A 137 -9.79 4.20 0.25
C PRO A 137 -10.16 4.05 1.73
N VAL A 138 -9.61 4.92 2.58
CA VAL A 138 -9.99 5.05 3.99
C VAL A 138 -10.47 6.48 4.21
N PHE A 139 -11.69 6.62 4.69
CA PHE A 139 -12.31 7.91 5.00
C PHE A 139 -12.16 8.18 6.50
N TYR A 140 -11.24 9.07 6.85
CA TYR A 140 -10.91 9.44 8.22
C TYR A 140 -11.63 10.73 8.61
N ASP A 141 -12.66 10.60 9.44
CA ASP A 141 -13.49 11.71 9.95
C ASP A 141 -14.04 12.62 8.82
N VAL A 142 -14.30 12.04 7.64
CA VAL A 142 -14.91 12.68 6.47
C VAL A 142 -16.02 11.80 5.91
N ASP A 143 -17.00 12.42 5.26
CA ASP A 143 -18.07 11.72 4.55
C ASP A 143 -17.58 11.23 3.17
N PRO A 144 -17.72 9.93 2.83
CA PRO A 144 -17.36 9.41 1.51
C PRO A 144 -18.14 9.98 0.32
N SER A 145 -19.25 10.70 0.57
CA SER A 145 -20.09 11.30 -0.46
C SER A 145 -19.71 12.74 -0.84
N HIS A 146 -18.80 13.37 -0.09
CA HIS A 146 -18.17 14.64 -0.45
C HIS A 146 -17.07 14.44 -1.48
#